data_AF-A0A9P9YH89-F1
#
_entry.id   AF-A0A9P9YH89-F1
#
_cell.length_a   1.000
_cell.length_b   1.000
_cell.length_c   1.000
_cell.angle_alpha   90.00
_cell.angle_beta   90.00
_cell.angle_gamma   90.00
#
_symmetry.space_group_name_H-M   'P 1'
#
loop_
_entity.id
_entity.type
_entity.pdbx_description
1 polymer ?
#
loop_
_entity_poly.entity_id
_entity_poly.type
_entity_poly.pdbx_seq_one_letter_code
_entity_poly.pdbx_strand_id
1 'polypeptide(L)'
;MDQLQYLVNWGTAWGFAASDRSLVFVDNNDNQRGHGAGGADVLTYKVPKKYKMASAFMMAHPFGTPRRDNKGFVSFNNDNYDFNSFLQTGLPAGTYCNVISGFKKGSYCTGKTVIVGSYGRSNISIGSSEDDGVLAFHNNAKL
;
A
#
# COMPACT_ATOMS: atom_id res chain seq x y z
N MET A 1 -10.57 14.52 -6.58
CA MET A 1 -9.21 14.84 -7.02
C MET A 1 -8.32 13.88 -6.27
N ASP A 2 -7.69 12.94 -6.98
CA ASP A 2 -6.80 11.97 -6.34
C ASP A 2 -5.59 12.71 -5.75
N GLN A 3 -5.52 12.80 -4.42
CA GLN A 3 -4.40 13.42 -3.73
C GLN A 3 -3.18 12.50 -3.66
N LEU A 4 -3.34 11.20 -3.92
CA LEU A 4 -2.24 10.23 -3.83
C LEU A 4 -1.21 10.42 -4.95
N GLN A 5 -1.61 11.01 -6.09
CA GLN A 5 -0.69 11.29 -7.20
C GLN A 5 0.52 12.15 -6.82
N TYR A 6 0.38 12.98 -5.77
CA TYR A 6 1.47 13.85 -5.31
C TYR A 6 2.57 13.07 -4.58
N LEU A 7 2.32 11.84 -4.12
CA LEU A 7 3.28 11.03 -3.38
C LEU A 7 4.44 10.48 -4.23
N VAL A 8 4.46 10.76 -5.55
CA VAL A 8 5.51 10.28 -6.49
C VAL A 8 6.93 10.68 -6.09
N ASN A 9 7.10 11.81 -5.40
CA ASN A 9 8.39 12.30 -4.92
C ASN A 9 8.48 12.33 -3.38
N TRP A 10 7.70 11.49 -2.68
CA TRP A 10 7.69 11.41 -1.22
C TRP A 10 9.09 11.18 -0.64
N GLY A 11 9.47 11.98 0.36
CA GLY A 11 10.80 11.92 0.97
C GLY A 11 11.42 13.30 1.17
N THR A 12 12.72 13.44 0.91
CA THR A 12 13.46 14.70 1.15
C THR A 12 12.94 15.87 0.33
N ALA A 13 12.32 15.64 -0.84
CA ALA A 13 11.69 16.68 -1.65
C ALA A 13 10.48 17.34 -0.94
N TRP A 14 9.93 16.68 0.07
CA TRP A 14 8.87 17.20 0.94
C TRP A 14 9.41 17.92 2.18
N GLY A 15 10.73 18.14 2.25
CA GLY A 15 11.39 18.79 3.40
C GLY A 15 11.73 17.83 4.55
N PHE A 16 11.57 16.52 4.36
CA PHE A 16 11.98 15.56 5.37
C PHE A 16 13.49 15.43 5.48
N ALA A 17 13.95 14.97 6.65
CA ALA A 17 15.33 14.60 6.86
C ALA A 17 15.78 13.50 5.89
N ALA A 18 17.10 13.30 5.77
CA ALA A 18 17.63 12.21 4.96
C ALA A 18 17.09 10.85 5.44
N SER A 19 16.84 9.95 4.50
CA SER A 19 16.17 8.66 4.76
C SER A 19 16.90 7.83 5.82
N ASP A 20 18.23 7.77 5.74
CA ASP A 20 19.12 7.06 6.67
C ASP A 20 19.13 7.64 8.10
N ARG A 21 18.55 8.82 8.30
CA ARG A 21 18.39 9.48 9.59
C ARG A 21 16.93 9.59 10.05
N SER A 22 16.00 8.96 9.33
CA SER A 22 14.57 9.10 9.56
C SER A 22 13.94 7.83 10.12
N LEU A 23 13.34 7.93 11.31
CA LEU A 23 12.38 6.95 11.82
C LEU A 23 10.97 7.41 11.43
N VAL A 24 10.22 6.56 10.72
CA VAL A 24 8.91 6.90 10.14
C VAL A 24 7.80 6.07 10.77
N PHE A 25 6.64 6.69 10.98
CA PHE A 25 5.43 6.08 11.52
C PHE A 25 4.19 6.87 11.06
N VAL A 26 3.03 6.22 11.01
CA VAL A 26 1.74 6.88 10.68
C VAL A 26 1.21 7.64 11.90
N ASP A 27 1.24 6.99 13.06
CA ASP A 27 0.88 7.54 14.37
C ASP A 27 1.85 7.04 15.45
N ASN A 28 1.78 7.66 16.61
CA ASN A 28 2.48 7.26 17.83
C ASN A 28 1.54 7.41 19.04
N ASN A 29 2.01 6.99 20.22
CA ASN A 29 1.19 6.96 21.44
C ASN A 29 0.62 8.33 21.87
N ASP A 30 1.28 9.43 21.48
CA ASP A 30 0.83 10.79 21.79
C ASP A 30 -0.21 11.23 20.77
N ASN A 31 0.18 11.30 19.49
CA ASN A 31 -0.64 11.90 18.44
C ASN A 31 -1.87 11.06 18.07
N GLN A 32 -1.91 9.76 18.37
CA GLN A 32 -3.12 8.96 18.20
C GLN A 32 -4.28 9.37 19.11
N ARG A 33 -3.98 10.14 20.17
CA ARG A 33 -4.97 10.65 21.14
C ARG A 33 -5.48 12.05 20.79
N GLY A 34 -4.99 12.65 19.69
CA GLY A 34 -5.38 13.99 19.24
C GLY A 34 -4.56 15.13 19.89
N HIS A 35 -3.45 14.80 20.55
CA HIS A 35 -2.51 15.75 21.13
C HIS A 35 -1.11 15.44 20.61
N GLY A 36 -0.31 16.46 20.30
CA GLY A 36 1.04 16.27 19.73
C GLY A 36 1.16 16.72 18.27
N ALA A 37 2.34 16.50 17.68
CA ALA A 37 2.65 16.93 16.32
C ALA A 37 1.76 16.23 15.28
N GLY A 38 1.18 17.00 14.36
CA GLY A 38 0.23 16.54 13.33
C GLY A 38 -1.25 16.75 13.68
N GLY A 39 -1.59 16.94 14.97
CA GLY A 39 -2.95 17.31 15.38
C GLY A 39 -4.05 16.39 14.83
N ALA A 40 -5.12 16.99 14.30
CA ALA A 40 -6.28 16.27 13.77
C ALA A 40 -6.02 15.55 12.43
N ASP A 41 -4.90 15.83 11.77
CA ASP A 41 -4.55 15.23 10.47
C ASP A 41 -3.90 13.84 10.61
N VAL A 42 -3.58 13.43 11.84
CA VAL A 42 -3.00 12.12 12.11
C VAL A 42 -4.04 11.02 11.91
N LEU A 43 -3.77 10.15 10.94
CA LEU A 43 -4.57 8.94 10.74
C LEU A 43 -4.29 7.94 11.86
N THR A 44 -5.36 7.40 12.43
CA THR A 44 -5.29 6.38 13.47
C THR A 44 -6.20 5.21 13.12
N TYR A 45 -6.14 4.14 13.90
CA TYR A 45 -7.07 3.00 13.80
C TYR A 45 -8.56 3.39 13.81
N LYS A 46 -8.92 4.59 14.31
CA LYS A 46 -10.30 5.13 14.30
C LYS A 46 -10.82 5.45 12.89
N VAL A 47 -9.93 5.59 11.89
CA VAL A 47 -10.27 5.78 10.48
C VAL A 47 -9.64 4.63 9.67
N PRO A 48 -10.16 3.39 9.80
CA PRO A 48 -9.43 2.17 9.51
C PRO A 48 -9.03 2.02 8.04
N LYS A 49 -9.87 2.43 7.08
CA LYS A 49 -9.55 2.37 5.64
C LYS A 49 -8.29 3.18 5.33
N LYS A 50 -8.31 4.48 5.64
CA LYS A 50 -7.17 5.38 5.40
C LYS A 50 -5.93 4.98 6.20
N TYR A 51 -6.11 4.47 7.42
CA TYR A 51 -4.99 3.98 8.24
C TYR A 51 -4.28 2.76 7.62
N LYS A 52 -5.03 1.79 7.10
CA LYS A 52 -4.48 0.64 6.36
C LYS A 52 -3.73 1.11 5.11
N MET A 53 -4.28 2.07 4.37
CA MET A 53 -3.63 2.67 3.19
C MET A 53 -2.32 3.35 3.54
N ALA A 54 -2.30 4.22 4.55
CA ALA A 54 -1.10 4.91 5.00
C ALA A 54 -0.02 3.93 5.47
N SER A 55 -0.41 2.90 6.23
CA SER A 55 0.50 1.86 6.71
C SER A 55 1.09 1.04 5.56
N ALA A 56 0.26 0.65 4.59
CA ALA A 56 0.72 -0.09 3.42
C ALA A 56 1.67 0.75 2.55
N PHE A 57 1.38 2.05 2.35
CA PHE A 57 2.29 2.96 1.66
C PHE A 57 3.62 3.10 2.39
N MET A 58 3.58 3.33 3.71
CA MET A 58 4.77 3.44 4.56
C MET A 58 5.66 2.20 4.44
N MET A 59 5.08 0.98 4.45
CA MET A 59 5.85 -0.27 4.35
C MET A 59 6.35 -0.58 2.93
N ALA A 60 5.70 -0.06 1.89
CA ALA A 60 6.07 -0.28 0.50
C ALA A 60 7.06 0.76 -0.03
N HIS A 61 7.08 1.97 0.56
CA HIS A 61 7.93 3.06 0.13
C HIS A 61 9.34 2.95 0.75
N PRO A 62 10.43 3.16 -0.01
CA PRO A 62 11.81 2.96 0.48
C PRO A 62 12.32 3.99 1.50
N PHE A 63 11.51 4.97 1.91
CA PHE A 63 11.95 6.12 2.72
C PHE A 63 11.91 5.81 4.23
N GLY A 64 12.88 6.32 4.99
CA GLY A 64 13.06 6.03 6.41
C GLY A 64 13.75 4.67 6.60
N THR A 65 12.97 3.59 6.77
CA THR A 65 13.44 2.20 6.60
C THR A 65 12.24 1.24 6.46
N PRO A 66 11.75 1.01 5.22
CA PRO A 66 11.45 -0.36 4.81
C PRO A 66 11.88 -0.64 3.36
N ARG A 67 12.77 -1.61 3.19
CA ARG A 67 13.31 -2.05 1.90
C ARG A 67 12.54 -3.27 1.42
N ARG A 68 11.94 -3.22 0.23
CA ARG A 68 11.58 -4.41 -0.54
C ARG A 68 12.00 -4.25 -1.99
N ASP A 69 13.25 -4.60 -2.27
CA ASP A 69 13.79 -4.71 -3.64
C ASP A 69 12.87 -5.58 -4.49
N ASN A 70 12.25 -5.01 -5.54
CA ASN A 70 11.45 -5.63 -6.62
C ASN A 70 10.73 -6.97 -6.31
N LYS A 71 10.20 -7.08 -5.09
CA LYS A 71 9.64 -8.33 -4.54
C LYS A 71 8.12 -8.30 -4.44
N GLY A 72 7.50 -7.14 -4.67
CA GLY A 72 6.06 -6.98 -4.58
C GLY A 72 5.54 -5.72 -5.26
N PHE A 73 4.22 -5.67 -5.35
CA PHE A 73 3.44 -4.62 -5.97
C PHE A 73 2.33 -4.20 -5.01
N VAL A 74 2.06 -2.90 -4.95
CA VAL A 74 0.95 -2.33 -4.18
C VAL A 74 0.22 -1.29 -5.04
N SER A 75 -1.10 -1.25 -4.91
CA SER A 75 -1.96 -0.26 -5.56
C SER A 75 -2.99 0.24 -4.56
N PHE A 76 -3.38 1.50 -4.71
CA PHE A 76 -4.27 2.21 -3.81
C PHE A 76 -5.44 2.79 -4.60
N ASN A 77 -6.63 2.82 -4.00
CA ASN A 77 -7.75 3.60 -4.50
C ASN A 77 -8.38 4.38 -3.34
N ASN A 78 -8.19 5.71 -3.35
CA ASN A 78 -8.79 6.63 -2.39
C ASN A 78 -9.82 7.57 -3.05
N ASP A 79 -10.26 7.25 -4.26
CA ASP A 79 -11.30 8.01 -4.96
C ASP A 79 -12.70 7.44 -4.69
N ASN A 80 -13.71 8.18 -5.15
CA ASN A 80 -15.13 7.80 -5.06
C ASN A 80 -15.62 6.98 -6.27
N TYR A 81 -14.70 6.48 -7.11
CA TYR A 81 -14.99 5.63 -8.25
C TYR A 81 -14.06 4.42 -8.26
N ASP A 82 -14.49 3.36 -8.94
CA ASP A 82 -13.74 2.11 -8.98
C ASP A 82 -12.47 2.28 -9.82
N PHE A 83 -11.35 1.82 -9.27
CA PHE A 83 -10.10 1.73 -10.01
C PHE A 83 -10.07 0.40 -10.76
N ASN A 84 -9.89 0.43 -12.08
CA ASN A 84 -9.77 -0.77 -12.91
C ASN A 84 -8.83 -0.47 -14.08
N SER A 85 -7.60 -1.00 -14.05
CA SER A 85 -6.60 -0.72 -15.07
C SER A 85 -5.49 -1.76 -15.15
N PHE A 86 -4.95 -1.93 -16.36
CA PHE A 86 -3.78 -2.78 -16.59
C PHE A 86 -2.47 -2.07 -16.24
N LEU A 87 -1.81 -2.52 -15.18
CA LEU A 87 -0.55 -1.96 -14.71
C LEU A 87 0.63 -2.92 -14.95
N GLN A 88 1.83 -2.35 -15.15
CA GLN A 88 3.07 -3.10 -15.13
C GLN A 88 3.44 -3.37 -13.66
N THR A 89 3.54 -4.63 -13.28
CA THR A 89 3.84 -5.03 -11.90
C THR A 89 5.32 -5.32 -11.70
N GLY A 90 6.04 -5.64 -12.77
CA GLY A 90 7.43 -6.10 -12.71
C GLY A 90 7.60 -7.50 -12.10
N LEU A 91 6.50 -8.17 -11.73
CA LEU A 91 6.51 -9.50 -11.12
C LEU A 91 6.42 -10.60 -12.19
N PRO A 92 6.97 -11.80 -11.92
CA PRO A 92 6.83 -12.95 -12.82
C PRO A 92 5.36 -13.34 -13.05
N ALA A 93 5.07 -13.95 -14.19
CA ALA A 93 3.74 -14.46 -14.49
C ALA A 93 3.26 -15.50 -13.47
N GLY A 94 1.98 -15.47 -13.10
CA GLY A 94 1.33 -16.43 -12.22
C GLY A 94 0.20 -15.82 -11.39
N THR A 95 -0.37 -16.65 -10.52
CA THR A 95 -1.44 -16.24 -9.60
C THR A 95 -0.85 -15.87 -8.25
N TYR A 96 -1.26 -14.74 -7.70
CA TYR A 96 -0.79 -14.20 -6.43
C TYR A 96 -1.96 -13.98 -5.48
N CYS A 97 -1.73 -14.14 -4.18
CA CYS A 97 -2.69 -13.77 -3.16
C CYS A 97 -2.58 -12.27 -2.82
N ASN A 98 -3.71 -11.57 -2.77
CA ASN A 98 -3.78 -10.25 -2.17
C ASN A 98 -3.57 -10.40 -0.66
N VAL A 99 -2.46 -9.89 -0.15
CA VAL A 99 -2.10 -10.00 1.28
C VAL A 99 -2.85 -9.01 2.16
N ILE A 100 -3.61 -8.08 1.56
CA ILE A 100 -4.46 -7.15 2.30
C ILE A 100 -5.80 -7.83 2.65
N SER A 101 -6.45 -8.46 1.67
CA SER A 101 -7.76 -9.10 1.88
C SER A 101 -7.68 -10.57 2.34
N GLY A 102 -6.48 -11.13 2.49
CA GLY A 102 -6.28 -12.50 2.94
C GLY A 102 -4.80 -12.91 2.94
N PHE A 103 -4.53 -14.20 2.86
CA PHE A 103 -3.17 -14.77 2.86
C PHE A 103 -3.10 -16.07 2.04
N LYS A 104 -1.88 -16.48 1.69
CA LYS A 104 -1.60 -17.76 1.03
C LYS A 104 -1.69 -18.89 2.07
N LYS A 105 -2.54 -19.89 1.83
CA LYS A 105 -2.65 -21.11 2.63
C LYS A 105 -2.42 -22.32 1.74
N GLY A 106 -1.20 -22.85 1.75
CA GLY A 106 -0.80 -23.94 0.85
C GLY A 106 -0.92 -23.51 -0.61
N SER A 107 -1.80 -24.15 -1.37
CA SER A 107 -2.01 -23.92 -2.80
C SER A 107 -3.18 -22.96 -3.13
N TYR A 108 -3.79 -22.30 -2.14
CA TYR A 108 -4.89 -21.35 -2.37
C TYR A 108 -4.75 -20.06 -1.55
N CYS A 109 -5.51 -19.04 -1.94
CA CYS A 109 -5.61 -17.77 -1.24
C CYS A 109 -6.90 -17.72 -0.43
N THR A 110 -6.84 -17.22 0.80
CA THR A 110 -8.03 -17.02 1.64
C THR A 110 -8.83 -15.78 1.25
N GLY A 111 -8.20 -14.86 0.52
CA GLY A 111 -8.80 -13.63 0.01
C GLY A 111 -8.75 -13.54 -1.51
N LYS A 112 -8.67 -12.31 -2.02
CA LYS A 112 -8.64 -12.04 -3.46
C LYS A 112 -7.36 -12.59 -4.11
N THR A 113 -7.47 -13.02 -5.36
CA THR A 113 -6.35 -13.41 -6.20
C THR A 113 -6.06 -12.33 -7.24
N VAL A 114 -4.81 -12.29 -7.70
CA VAL A 114 -4.34 -11.40 -8.76
C VAL A 114 -3.57 -12.24 -9.78
N ILE A 115 -3.82 -12.03 -11.07
CA ILE A 115 -3.19 -12.79 -12.15
C ILE A 115 -2.22 -11.89 -12.90
N VAL A 116 -0.93 -12.21 -12.81
CA VAL A 116 0.13 -11.54 -13.57
C VAL A 116 0.38 -12.33 -14.86
N GLY A 117 0.27 -11.65 -16.01
CA GLY A 117 0.54 -12.23 -17.32
C GLY A 117 2.04 -12.38 -17.64
N SER A 118 2.34 -13.00 -18.77
CA SER A 118 3.72 -13.27 -19.26
C SER A 118 4.59 -12.02 -19.39
N TYR A 119 4.00 -10.86 -19.64
CA TYR A 119 4.69 -9.56 -19.76
C TYR A 119 4.79 -8.78 -18.43
N GLY A 120 4.51 -9.43 -17.29
CA GLY A 120 4.52 -8.79 -15.97
C GLY A 120 3.34 -7.85 -15.71
N ARG A 121 2.37 -7.77 -16.62
CA ARG A 121 1.18 -6.92 -16.47
C ARG A 121 0.04 -7.67 -15.81
N SER A 122 -0.75 -6.95 -15.02
CA SER A 122 -1.97 -7.45 -14.39
C SER A 122 -3.08 -6.42 -14.55
N ASN A 123 -4.32 -6.88 -14.69
CA ASN A 123 -5.46 -6.00 -14.44
C ASN A 123 -5.60 -5.81 -12.92
N ILE A 124 -5.58 -4.57 -12.47
CA ILE A 124 -5.72 -4.22 -11.06
C ILE A 124 -7.09 -3.59 -10.90
N SER A 125 -7.90 -4.16 -10.00
CA SER A 125 -9.23 -3.67 -9.67
C SER A 125 -9.36 -3.46 -8.17
N ILE A 126 -9.74 -2.26 -7.76
CA ILE A 126 -10.03 -1.88 -6.38
C ILE A 126 -11.30 -1.04 -6.40
N GLY A 127 -12.41 -1.61 -5.92
CA GLY A 127 -13.67 -0.90 -5.78
C GLY A 127 -13.59 0.25 -4.78
N SER A 128 -14.26 1.35 -5.09
CA SER A 128 -14.36 2.53 -4.23
C SER A 128 -14.99 2.23 -2.86
N SER A 129 -15.91 1.25 -2.82
CA SER A 129 -16.59 0.79 -1.61
C SER A 129 -15.83 -0.29 -0.83
N GLU A 130 -14.65 -0.73 -1.28
CA GLU A 130 -13.88 -1.74 -0.56
C GLU A 130 -13.37 -1.21 0.78
N ASP A 131 -13.40 -2.07 1.81
CA ASP A 131 -13.01 -1.75 3.19
C ASP A 131 -11.54 -1.35 3.32
N ASP A 132 -10.69 -1.84 2.43
CA ASP A 132 -9.24 -1.67 2.50
C ASP A 132 -8.74 -0.50 1.63
N GLY A 133 -9.28 -0.34 0.41
CA GLY A 133 -8.76 0.63 -0.56
C GLY A 133 -7.31 0.34 -1.02
N VAL A 134 -6.78 -0.84 -0.71
CA VAL A 134 -5.42 -1.29 -1.05
C VAL A 134 -5.47 -2.71 -1.61
N LEU A 135 -4.65 -2.95 -2.64
CA LEU A 135 -4.31 -4.27 -3.11
C LEU A 135 -2.79 -4.41 -3.07
N ALA A 136 -2.29 -5.48 -2.45
CA ALA A 136 -0.85 -5.74 -2.36
C ALA A 136 -0.55 -7.22 -2.55
N PHE A 137 0.50 -7.53 -3.30
CA PHE A 137 0.97 -8.90 -3.52
C PHE A 137 2.48 -8.94 -3.79
N HIS A 138 3.10 -10.08 -3.53
CA HIS A 138 4.56 -10.23 -3.61
C HIS A 138 4.99 -11.65 -3.92
N ASN A 139 6.26 -11.88 -4.26
CA ASN A 139 6.79 -13.19 -4.67
C ASN A 139 6.46 -14.31 -3.68
N ASN A 140 6.54 -14.07 -2.37
CA ASN A 140 6.20 -15.09 -1.36
C ASN A 140 4.68 -15.38 -1.24
N ALA A 141 3.83 -14.60 -1.91
CA ALA A 141 2.39 -14.79 -1.96
C ALA A 141 1.91 -15.36 -3.31
N LYS A 142 2.84 -15.67 -4.23
CA LYS A 142 2.55 -16.40 -5.47
C LYS A 142 2.11 -17.83 -5.13
N LEU A 143 1.08 -18.36 -5.79
CA LEU A 143 0.65 -19.76 -5.66
C LEU A 143 1.68 -20.70 -6.27
#